data_AF-A0A5J4E2R8-F1
#
_entry.id   AF-A0A5J4E2R8-F1
#
_cell.length_a   1.000
_cell.length_b   1.000
_cell.length_c   1.000
_cell.angle_alpha   90.00
_cell.angle_beta   90.00
_cell.angle_gamma   90.00
#
_symmetry.space_group_name_H-M   'P 1'
#
loop_
_entity.id
_entity.type
_entity.pdbx_description
1 polymer ?
#
loop_
_entity_poly.entity_id
_entity_poly.type
_entity_poly.pdbx_seq_one_letter_code
_entity_poly.pdbx_strand_id
1 'polypeptide(L)'
;MTRTPLMPKATAVWLVDNTSLTFDQIARFCGLHVLEVKGIADGDVAHGIKGMDPIASGQLTRDEIRDAQADSSHTLKLSEPKVEIPEVKTKRGPRYTPVSRRQDRPNAILWLLRSHAELKDSQIMRLVGTTKPTIHSIRERTHWNSAHLQPADPVTLGLCSQTDLDSAVQRAARRLERERKQAEKKAGKTGKAGTLLPTEETIAEPAQQLIGQTATLIIVEQPEPAEEENRVFVADEVFDTPAPEPTVEEVPDADSVFAKLEVLKEEPKEEPKAEEEPKAEEEAEEEAKEEPKAEAEAEAEAEADKES
;
A
#
# COMPACT_ATOMS: atom_id res chain seq x y z
N MET A 1 -29.01 12.63 -18.66
CA MET A 1 -28.58 12.44 -17.26
C MET A 1 -28.75 13.78 -16.56
N THR A 2 -29.64 13.89 -15.58
CA THR A 2 -29.81 15.11 -14.79
C THR A 2 -28.62 15.22 -13.84
N ARG A 3 -27.76 16.21 -14.06
CA ARG A 3 -26.54 16.40 -13.28
C ARG A 3 -26.88 17.19 -12.01
N THR A 4 -27.05 16.47 -10.90
CA THR A 4 -27.36 17.05 -9.59
C THR A 4 -26.11 17.72 -8.97
N PRO A 5 -26.26 18.84 -8.25
CA PRO A 5 -25.17 19.43 -7.47
C PRO A 5 -24.62 18.45 -6.42
N LEU A 6 -23.35 18.66 -6.02
CA LEU A 6 -22.62 17.75 -5.12
C LEU A 6 -23.29 17.60 -3.74
N MET A 7 -23.90 18.68 -3.23
CA MET A 7 -24.56 18.75 -1.93
C MET A 7 -25.96 19.36 -2.07
N PRO A 8 -26.95 18.62 -2.58
CA PRO A 8 -28.22 19.19 -3.04
C PRO A 8 -29.02 19.89 -1.95
N LYS A 9 -29.02 19.37 -0.71
CA LYS A 9 -29.72 19.99 0.43
C LYS A 9 -29.05 21.27 0.90
N ALA A 10 -27.72 21.28 1.02
CA ALA A 10 -26.98 22.47 1.45
C ALA A 10 -27.02 23.58 0.39
N THR A 11 -26.99 23.21 -0.89
CA THR A 11 -27.17 24.16 -2.00
C THR A 11 -28.60 24.69 -2.05
N ALA A 12 -29.62 23.87 -1.77
CA ALA A 12 -31.01 24.33 -1.69
C ALA A 12 -31.22 25.36 -0.57
N VAL A 13 -30.67 25.13 0.64
CA VAL A 13 -30.71 26.11 1.75
C VAL A 13 -30.12 27.44 1.29
N TRP A 14 -28.92 27.42 0.69
CA TRP A 14 -28.29 28.64 0.22
C TRP A 14 -29.10 29.36 -0.87
N LEU A 15 -29.65 28.62 -1.85
CA LEU A 15 -30.46 29.20 -2.93
C LEU A 15 -31.76 29.82 -2.41
N VAL A 16 -32.44 29.17 -1.45
CA VAL A 16 -33.67 29.72 -0.84
C VAL A 16 -33.39 31.03 -0.11
N ASP A 17 -32.26 31.13 0.60
CA ASP A 17 -31.94 32.31 1.41
C ASP A 17 -31.35 33.49 0.60
N ASN A 18 -30.62 33.19 -0.49
CA ASN A 18 -29.81 34.19 -1.21
C ASN A 18 -30.34 34.54 -2.61
N THR A 19 -31.40 33.90 -3.08
CA THR A 19 -31.96 34.12 -4.42
C THR A 19 -33.47 34.22 -4.41
N SER A 20 -34.05 34.93 -5.39
CA SER A 20 -35.50 35.03 -5.59
C SER A 20 -36.04 33.96 -6.54
N LEU A 21 -35.40 32.79 -6.59
CA LEU A 21 -35.82 31.69 -7.46
C LEU A 21 -37.10 31.02 -6.95
N THR A 22 -37.89 30.48 -7.87
CA THR A 22 -39.08 29.71 -7.48
C THR A 22 -38.69 28.36 -6.86
N PHE A 23 -39.51 27.85 -5.94
CA PHE A 23 -39.26 26.56 -5.30
C PHE A 23 -39.20 25.40 -6.30
N ASP A 24 -39.91 25.49 -7.42
CA ASP A 24 -39.86 24.49 -8.50
C ASP A 24 -38.52 24.53 -9.25
N GLN A 25 -37.97 25.72 -9.52
CA GLN A 25 -36.63 25.86 -10.12
C GLN A 25 -35.54 25.27 -9.23
N ILE A 26 -35.59 25.58 -7.93
CA ILE A 26 -34.63 25.03 -6.94
C ILE A 26 -34.77 23.51 -6.82
N ALA A 27 -36.01 23.00 -6.78
CA ALA A 27 -36.31 21.58 -6.73
C ALA A 27 -35.74 20.83 -7.94
N ARG A 28 -35.97 21.35 -9.16
CA ARG A 28 -35.45 20.79 -10.41
C ARG A 28 -33.93 20.79 -10.47
N PHE A 29 -33.29 21.87 -10.01
CA PHE A 29 -31.84 21.99 -10.00
C PHE A 29 -31.18 21.03 -8.99
N CYS A 30 -31.69 20.99 -7.75
CA CYS A 30 -31.15 20.13 -6.70
C CYS A 30 -31.63 18.68 -6.79
N GLY A 31 -32.56 18.36 -7.70
CA GLY A 31 -33.18 17.03 -7.79
C GLY A 31 -33.98 16.65 -6.55
N LEU A 32 -34.52 17.64 -5.83
CA LEU A 32 -35.33 17.47 -4.63
C LEU A 32 -36.82 17.66 -4.97
N HIS A 33 -37.71 17.20 -4.11
CA HIS A 33 -39.14 17.47 -4.29
C HIS A 33 -39.48 18.91 -3.83
N VAL A 34 -40.46 19.56 -4.46
CA VAL A 34 -40.86 20.94 -4.12
C VAL A 34 -41.27 21.07 -2.64
N LEU A 35 -41.87 20.03 -2.06
CA LEU A 35 -42.22 19.99 -0.63
C LEU A 35 -40.99 20.02 0.28
N GLU A 36 -39.88 19.40 -0.12
CA GLU A 36 -38.64 19.44 0.65
C GLU A 36 -38.02 20.84 0.60
N VAL A 37 -38.05 21.50 -0.56
CA VAL A 37 -37.59 22.89 -0.69
C VAL A 37 -38.45 23.83 0.14
N LYS A 38 -39.77 23.63 0.16
CA LYS A 38 -40.68 24.38 1.04
C LYS A 38 -40.38 24.12 2.52
N GLY A 39 -40.17 22.87 2.90
CA GLY A 39 -39.76 22.51 4.27
C GLY A 39 -38.38 23.05 4.65
N ILE A 40 -37.49 23.31 3.69
CA ILE A 40 -36.23 24.01 3.92
C ILE A 40 -36.47 25.50 4.16
N ALA A 41 -37.34 26.13 3.36
CA ALA A 41 -37.72 27.54 3.52
C ALA A 41 -38.43 27.79 4.87
N ASP A 42 -39.26 26.84 5.30
CA ASP A 42 -39.94 26.86 6.60
C ASP A 42 -38.98 26.49 7.76
N GLY A 43 -37.75 26.05 7.45
CA GLY A 43 -36.71 25.65 8.41
C GLY A 43 -36.78 24.21 8.91
N ASP A 44 -37.87 23.47 8.69
CA ASP A 44 -38.12 22.13 9.28
C ASP A 44 -37.13 21.03 8.83
N VAL A 45 -36.80 20.96 7.53
CA VAL A 45 -36.11 19.79 6.94
C VAL A 45 -34.57 19.85 7.00
N ALA A 46 -33.99 21.02 7.25
CA ALA A 46 -32.55 21.26 7.18
C ALA A 46 -31.96 21.98 8.41
N HIS A 47 -32.57 21.82 9.58
CA HIS A 47 -32.02 22.33 10.84
C HIS A 47 -30.56 21.87 11.03
N GLY A 48 -29.64 22.83 11.14
CA GLY A 48 -28.21 22.58 11.38
C GLY A 48 -27.34 22.38 10.13
N ILE A 49 -27.91 22.41 8.92
CA ILE A 49 -27.11 22.36 7.69
C ILE A 49 -26.71 23.77 7.29
N LYS A 50 -25.40 24.06 7.27
CA LYS A 50 -24.89 25.34 6.76
C LYS A 50 -25.02 25.37 5.23
N GLY A 51 -25.70 26.39 4.71
CA GLY A 51 -25.83 26.61 3.28
C GLY A 51 -24.47 26.71 2.59
N MET A 52 -24.31 26.00 1.47
CA MET A 52 -23.09 26.01 0.67
C MET A 52 -23.35 26.76 -0.63
N ASP A 53 -22.55 27.81 -0.88
CA ASP A 53 -22.64 28.63 -2.07
C ASP A 53 -22.30 27.82 -3.35
N PRO A 54 -23.26 27.65 -4.29
CA PRO A 54 -23.01 26.98 -5.57
C PRO A 54 -22.11 27.78 -6.52
N ILE A 55 -22.00 29.10 -6.32
CA ILE A 55 -21.13 29.98 -7.11
C ILE A 55 -19.68 29.79 -6.68
N ALA A 56 -19.42 29.85 -5.37
CA ALA A 56 -18.09 29.61 -4.81
C ALA A 56 -17.55 28.20 -5.12
N SER A 57 -18.44 27.20 -5.20
CA SER A 57 -18.08 25.83 -5.60
C SER A 57 -17.95 25.63 -7.12
N GLY A 58 -18.20 26.67 -7.93
CA GLY A 58 -18.10 26.61 -9.39
C GLY A 58 -19.15 25.71 -10.05
N GLN A 59 -20.29 25.48 -9.39
CA GLN A 59 -21.41 24.67 -9.89
C GLN A 59 -22.49 25.50 -10.59
N LEU A 60 -22.59 26.79 -10.26
CA LEU A 60 -23.44 27.78 -10.94
C LEU A 60 -22.65 29.06 -11.24
N THR A 61 -23.03 29.75 -12.31
CA THR A 61 -22.53 31.10 -12.60
C THR A 61 -23.52 32.15 -12.09
N ARG A 62 -23.01 33.35 -11.80
CA ARG A 62 -23.85 34.47 -11.35
C ARG A 62 -24.85 34.90 -12.43
N ASP A 63 -24.43 34.83 -13.70
CA ASP A 63 -25.27 35.16 -14.85
C ASP A 63 -26.46 34.19 -14.98
N GLU A 64 -26.22 32.89 -14.80
CA GLU A 64 -27.28 31.86 -14.86
C GLU A 64 -28.34 32.09 -13.77
N ILE A 65 -27.94 32.49 -12.56
CA ILE A 65 -28.88 32.84 -11.48
C ILE A 65 -29.69 34.08 -11.85
N ARG A 66 -29.06 35.10 -12.45
CA ARG A 66 -29.76 36.33 -12.85
C ARG A 66 -30.81 36.05 -13.94
N ASP A 67 -30.46 35.24 -14.92
CA ASP A 67 -31.38 34.87 -16.00
C ASP A 67 -32.54 34.02 -15.46
N ALA A 68 -32.26 33.11 -14.51
CA ALA A 68 -33.27 32.32 -13.82
C ALA A 68 -34.19 33.14 -12.89
N GLN A 69 -33.70 34.23 -12.33
CA GLN A 69 -34.50 35.17 -11.54
C GLN A 69 -35.44 36.02 -12.42
N ALA A 70 -35.02 36.32 -13.65
CA ALA A 70 -35.84 37.07 -14.60
C ALA A 70 -36.95 36.21 -15.23
N ASP A 71 -36.72 34.91 -15.42
CA ASP A 71 -37.69 33.98 -16.00
C ASP A 71 -37.95 32.77 -15.08
N SER A 72 -39.16 32.71 -14.53
CA SER A 72 -39.64 31.60 -13.68
C SER A 72 -39.69 30.23 -14.38
N SER A 73 -39.71 30.20 -15.73
CA SER A 73 -39.73 28.97 -16.52
C SER A 73 -38.32 28.45 -16.86
N HIS A 74 -37.29 29.26 -16.64
CA HIS A 74 -35.91 28.91 -16.95
C HIS A 74 -35.41 27.79 -16.03
N THR A 75 -34.71 26.82 -16.63
CA THR A 75 -34.17 25.65 -15.93
C THR A 75 -32.66 25.82 -15.76
N LEU A 76 -32.24 26.00 -14.51
CA LEU A 76 -30.83 26.13 -14.12
C LEU A 76 -30.02 24.92 -14.57
N LYS A 77 -28.87 25.18 -15.19
CA LYS A 77 -27.92 24.15 -15.61
C LYS A 77 -26.63 24.23 -14.80
N LEU A 78 -26.11 23.06 -14.41
CA LEU A 78 -24.83 22.96 -13.70
C LEU A 78 -23.68 23.35 -14.66
N SER A 79 -22.78 24.22 -14.22
CA SER A 79 -21.59 24.56 -15.01
C SER A 79 -20.66 23.35 -15.15
N GLU A 80 -20.00 23.25 -16.30
CA GLU A 80 -19.00 22.23 -16.53
C GLU A 80 -17.76 22.50 -15.67
N PRO A 81 -17.26 21.51 -14.90
CA PRO A 81 -16.11 21.71 -14.04
C PRO A 81 -14.89 22.02 -14.91
N LYS A 82 -14.23 23.15 -14.64
CA LYS A 82 -13.04 23.58 -15.40
C LYS A 82 -11.84 22.64 -15.21
N VAL A 83 -11.86 21.79 -14.17
CA VAL A 83 -10.77 20.88 -13.80
C VAL A 83 -11.25 19.44 -13.92
N GLU A 84 -10.86 18.77 -15.01
CA GLU A 84 -10.98 17.33 -15.14
C GLU A 84 -9.91 16.67 -14.26
N ILE A 85 -10.31 16.11 -13.12
CA ILE A 85 -9.41 15.33 -12.27
C ILE A 85 -9.17 14.00 -12.99
N PRO A 86 -7.92 13.66 -13.39
CA PRO A 86 -7.65 12.36 -13.99
C PRO A 86 -7.97 11.26 -12.98
N GLU A 87 -8.66 10.20 -13.42
CA GLU A 87 -8.95 9.05 -12.57
C GLU A 87 -7.64 8.49 -11.99
N VAL A 88 -7.44 8.69 -10.68
CA VAL A 88 -6.31 8.10 -9.96
C VAL A 88 -6.54 6.60 -9.96
N LYS A 89 -5.82 5.87 -10.82
CA LYS A 89 -5.76 4.40 -10.77
C LYS A 89 -5.16 4.01 -9.43
N THR A 90 -6.01 3.84 -8.43
CA THR A 90 -5.60 3.39 -7.10
C THR A 90 -4.87 2.06 -7.28
N LYS A 91 -3.60 2.03 -6.89
CA LYS A 91 -2.82 0.80 -6.88
C LYS A 91 -3.55 -0.15 -5.95
N ARG A 92 -4.07 -1.27 -6.48
CA ARG A 92 -4.76 -2.28 -5.67
C ARG A 92 -3.85 -2.68 -4.50
N GLY A 93 -4.24 -2.30 -3.30
CA GLY A 93 -3.54 -2.66 -2.07
C GLY A 93 -3.65 -4.17 -1.79
N PRO A 94 -2.88 -4.67 -0.81
CA PRO A 94 -3.01 -6.06 -0.37
C PRO A 94 -4.45 -6.39 0.03
N ARG A 95 -5.04 -7.43 -0.56
CA ARG A 95 -6.40 -7.86 -0.22
C ARG A 95 -6.38 -8.56 1.13
N TYR A 96 -7.18 -8.06 2.09
CA TYR A 96 -7.37 -8.76 3.36
C TYR A 96 -8.05 -10.11 3.11
N THR A 97 -7.46 -11.20 3.63
CA THR A 97 -8.11 -12.52 3.60
C THR A 97 -8.71 -12.81 4.98
N PRO A 98 -10.00 -13.16 5.05
CA PRO A 98 -10.66 -13.46 6.31
C PRO A 98 -10.04 -14.69 6.98
N VAL A 99 -10.15 -14.78 8.30
CA VAL A 99 -9.52 -15.82 9.14
C VAL A 99 -9.87 -17.24 8.69
N SER A 100 -11.11 -17.47 8.28
CA SER A 100 -11.58 -18.77 7.77
C SER A 100 -10.78 -19.26 6.56
N ARG A 101 -10.36 -18.36 5.66
CA ARG A 101 -9.63 -18.68 4.43
C ARG A 101 -8.11 -18.64 4.61
N ARG A 102 -7.60 -18.45 5.84
CA ARG A 102 -6.15 -18.41 6.09
C ARG A 102 -5.51 -19.79 6.03
N GLN A 103 -6.25 -20.84 6.41
CA GLN A 103 -5.79 -22.23 6.36
C GLN A 103 -5.59 -22.74 4.92
N ASP A 104 -6.26 -22.12 3.95
CA ASP A 104 -6.13 -22.47 2.53
C ASP A 104 -4.92 -21.80 1.87
N ARG A 105 -4.31 -20.80 2.50
CA ARG A 105 -3.16 -20.07 1.93
C ARG A 105 -1.93 -20.95 1.76
N PRO A 106 -1.54 -21.83 2.71
CA PRO A 106 -0.45 -22.77 2.51
C PRO A 106 -0.69 -23.75 1.36
N ASN A 107 -1.93 -24.23 1.21
CA ASN A 107 -2.35 -25.11 0.11
C ASN A 107 -2.21 -24.43 -1.27
N ALA A 108 -2.61 -23.16 -1.34
CA ALA A 108 -2.44 -22.31 -2.53
C ALA A 108 -0.97 -22.07 -2.90
N ILE A 109 -0.12 -21.78 -1.90
CA ILE A 109 1.32 -21.58 -2.13
C ILE A 109 1.96 -22.86 -2.66
N LEU A 110 1.62 -24.01 -2.09
CA LEU A 110 2.17 -25.30 -2.53
C LEU A 110 1.80 -25.60 -3.98
N TRP A 111 0.58 -25.29 -4.39
CA TRP A 111 0.15 -25.41 -5.79
C TRP A 111 0.92 -24.46 -6.71
N LEU A 112 1.07 -23.19 -6.33
CA LEU A 112 1.81 -22.20 -7.13
C LEU A 112 3.29 -22.60 -7.31
N LEU A 113 3.93 -23.10 -6.26
CA LEU A 113 5.33 -23.56 -6.32
C LEU A 113 5.49 -24.80 -7.22
N ARG A 114 4.48 -25.69 -7.27
CA ARG A 114 4.51 -26.90 -8.09
C ARG A 114 4.16 -26.62 -9.56
N SER A 115 3.07 -25.88 -9.79
CA SER A 115 2.51 -25.65 -11.13
C SER A 115 3.23 -24.52 -11.88
N HIS A 116 3.69 -23.49 -11.15
CA HIS A 116 4.27 -22.29 -11.74
C HIS A 116 5.59 -21.91 -11.06
N ALA A 117 6.61 -22.76 -11.22
CA ALA A 117 7.98 -22.48 -10.74
C ALA A 117 8.61 -21.22 -11.36
N GLU A 118 8.04 -20.70 -12.46
CA GLU A 118 8.44 -19.44 -13.09
C GLU A 118 8.06 -18.20 -12.27
N LEU A 119 7.11 -18.30 -11.33
CA LEU A 119 6.68 -17.17 -10.52
C LEU A 119 7.72 -16.82 -9.46
N LYS A 120 7.98 -15.52 -9.31
CA LYS A 120 8.83 -14.99 -8.23
C LYS A 120 8.04 -14.94 -6.93
N ASP A 121 8.70 -15.12 -5.79
CA ASP A 121 8.07 -15.00 -4.46
C ASP A 121 7.31 -13.67 -4.28
N SER A 122 7.80 -12.57 -4.87
CA SER A 122 7.11 -11.26 -4.84
C SER A 122 5.79 -11.24 -5.63
N GLN A 123 5.61 -12.13 -6.60
CA GLN A 123 4.34 -12.31 -7.30
C GLN A 123 3.40 -13.19 -6.47
N ILE A 124 3.92 -14.27 -5.88
CA ILE A 124 3.16 -15.16 -4.98
C ILE A 124 2.59 -14.37 -3.78
N MET A 125 3.41 -13.50 -3.16
CA MET A 125 2.97 -12.62 -2.08
C MET A 125 1.78 -11.73 -2.48
N ARG A 126 1.78 -11.18 -3.71
CA ARG A 126 0.70 -10.31 -4.20
C ARG A 126 -0.58 -11.08 -4.53
N LEU A 127 -0.44 -12.32 -5.01
CA LEU A 127 -1.58 -13.16 -5.38
C LEU A 127 -2.30 -13.73 -4.15
N VAL A 128 -1.55 -14.27 -3.18
CA VAL A 128 -2.12 -14.99 -2.02
C VAL A 128 -2.24 -14.09 -0.78
N GLY A 129 -1.49 -12.98 -0.73
CA GLY A 129 -1.46 -12.09 0.42
C GLY A 129 -0.68 -12.66 1.62
N THR A 130 0.38 -13.44 1.34
CA THR A 130 1.26 -14.07 2.35
C THR A 130 2.62 -13.37 2.42
N THR A 131 3.46 -13.80 3.36
CA THR A 131 4.81 -13.26 3.55
C THR A 131 5.88 -14.21 3.00
N LYS A 132 7.05 -13.65 2.66
CA LYS A 132 8.22 -14.43 2.19
C LYS A 132 8.63 -15.58 3.13
N PRO A 133 8.74 -15.41 4.46
CA PRO A 133 9.12 -16.51 5.34
C PRO A 133 8.13 -17.68 5.24
N THR A 134 6.83 -17.41 5.14
CA THR A 134 5.83 -18.48 4.97
C THR A 134 6.01 -19.23 3.65
N ILE A 135 6.32 -18.53 2.56
CA ILE A 135 6.60 -19.17 1.25
C ILE A 135 7.84 -20.07 1.35
N HIS A 136 8.88 -19.59 2.04
CA HIS A 136 10.11 -20.35 2.26
C HIS A 136 9.87 -21.60 3.12
N SER A 137 9.15 -21.47 4.24
CA SER A 137 8.82 -22.62 5.10
C SER A 137 8.00 -23.69 4.38
N ILE A 138 7.16 -23.31 3.41
CA ILE A 138 6.41 -24.28 2.60
C ILE A 138 7.33 -24.93 1.55
N ARG A 139 8.24 -24.16 0.94
CA ARG A 139 9.24 -24.69 0.00
C ARG A 139 10.16 -25.72 0.66
N GLU A 140 10.57 -25.45 1.89
CA GLU A 140 11.42 -26.33 2.70
C GLU A 140 10.65 -27.38 3.50
N ARG A 141 9.31 -27.36 3.45
CA ARG A 141 8.42 -28.22 4.24
C ARG A 141 8.60 -28.12 5.77
N THR A 142 9.12 -26.98 6.26
CA THR A 142 9.28 -26.65 7.68
C THR A 142 8.06 -25.97 8.30
N HIS A 143 6.99 -25.74 7.53
CA HIS A 143 5.72 -25.26 8.05
C HIS A 143 5.10 -26.30 9.01
N TRP A 144 4.52 -25.87 10.14
CA TRP A 144 3.96 -26.76 11.16
C TRP A 144 2.92 -27.77 10.62
N ASN A 145 2.17 -27.38 9.58
CA ASN A 145 1.18 -28.24 8.94
C ASN A 145 1.68 -28.87 7.63
N SER A 146 2.99 -29.04 7.41
CA SER A 146 3.55 -29.49 6.13
C SER A 146 3.08 -30.89 5.71
N ALA A 147 2.81 -31.77 6.68
CA ALA A 147 2.35 -33.14 6.46
C ALA A 147 0.94 -33.23 5.81
N HIS A 148 0.04 -32.29 6.11
CA HIS A 148 -1.33 -32.32 5.61
C HIS A 148 -1.61 -31.32 4.49
N LEU A 149 -0.59 -30.63 3.95
CA LEU A 149 -0.78 -29.68 2.85
C LEU A 149 -1.22 -30.40 1.58
N GLN A 150 -2.33 -29.94 1.00
CA GLN A 150 -2.83 -30.40 -0.28
C GLN A 150 -2.70 -29.26 -1.30
N PRO A 151 -2.03 -29.46 -2.45
CA PRO A 151 -1.94 -28.43 -3.48
C PRO A 151 -3.34 -28.13 -4.04
N ALA A 152 -3.82 -26.91 -3.82
CA ALA A 152 -5.10 -26.43 -4.34
C ALA A 152 -4.92 -25.10 -5.08
N ASP A 153 -5.67 -24.90 -6.16
CA ASP A 153 -5.56 -23.71 -7.00
C ASP A 153 -6.05 -22.44 -6.26
N PRO A 154 -5.24 -21.36 -6.18
CA PRO A 154 -5.65 -20.11 -5.54
C PRO A 154 -6.89 -19.45 -6.15
N VAL A 155 -7.24 -19.71 -7.41
CA VAL A 155 -8.44 -19.16 -8.06
C VAL A 155 -9.68 -19.87 -7.52
N THR A 156 -9.65 -21.20 -7.40
CA THR A 156 -10.79 -21.99 -6.87
C THR A 156 -11.03 -21.69 -5.39
N LEU A 157 -9.96 -21.41 -4.64
CA LEU A 157 -10.01 -20.96 -3.24
C LEU A 157 -10.50 -19.49 -3.09
N GLY A 158 -10.62 -18.75 -4.19
CA GLY A 158 -11.05 -17.35 -4.20
C GLY A 158 -10.02 -16.37 -3.62
N LEU A 159 -8.74 -16.73 -3.63
CA LEU A 159 -7.64 -15.89 -3.15
C LEU A 159 -7.15 -14.91 -4.23
N CYS A 160 -7.12 -15.36 -5.49
CA CYS A 160 -6.83 -14.54 -6.65
C CYS A 160 -7.93 -14.66 -7.71
N SER A 161 -8.00 -13.66 -8.62
CA SER A 161 -8.82 -13.78 -9.82
C SER A 161 -8.04 -14.49 -10.94
N GLN A 162 -8.76 -15.14 -11.86
CA GLN A 162 -8.16 -15.76 -13.05
C GLN A 162 -7.29 -14.76 -13.82
N THR A 163 -7.80 -13.55 -14.01
CA THR A 163 -7.07 -12.48 -14.71
C THR A 163 -5.78 -12.07 -14.00
N ASP A 164 -5.76 -12.09 -12.66
CA ASP A 164 -4.56 -11.75 -11.90
C ASP A 164 -3.49 -12.84 -12.04
N LEU A 165 -3.90 -14.12 -11.98
CA LEU A 165 -3.01 -15.27 -12.16
C LEU A 165 -2.39 -15.27 -13.57
N ASP A 166 -3.21 -15.13 -14.60
CA ASP A 166 -2.76 -15.09 -15.99
C ASP A 166 -1.79 -13.92 -16.22
N SER A 167 -2.09 -12.73 -15.66
CA SER A 167 -1.19 -11.57 -15.76
C SER A 167 0.15 -11.81 -15.05
N ALA A 168 0.15 -12.53 -13.93
CA ALA A 168 1.36 -12.84 -13.17
C ALA A 168 2.25 -13.84 -13.92
N VAL A 169 1.64 -14.86 -14.52
CA VAL A 169 2.31 -15.87 -15.35
C VAL A 169 2.87 -15.22 -16.61
N GLN A 170 2.10 -14.42 -17.34
CA GLN A 170 2.60 -13.70 -18.52
C GLN A 170 3.78 -12.77 -18.19
N ARG A 171 3.73 -12.08 -17.05
CA ARG A 171 4.84 -11.24 -16.58
C ARG A 171 6.07 -12.08 -16.21
N ALA A 172 5.88 -13.26 -15.64
CA ALA A 172 6.96 -14.18 -15.31
C ALA A 172 7.62 -14.75 -16.57
N ALA A 173 6.83 -15.23 -17.53
CA ALA A 173 7.32 -15.74 -18.82
C ALA A 173 8.12 -14.67 -19.58
N ARG A 174 7.60 -13.44 -19.68
CA ARG A 174 8.32 -12.30 -20.31
C ARG A 174 9.63 -11.98 -19.58
N ARG A 175 9.68 -12.14 -18.26
CA ARG A 175 10.92 -11.93 -17.49
C ARG A 175 11.93 -13.02 -17.80
N LEU A 176 11.51 -14.28 -17.77
CA LEU A 176 12.37 -15.43 -18.05
C LEU A 176 12.94 -15.37 -19.48
N GLU A 177 12.13 -14.97 -20.47
CA GLU A 177 12.59 -14.76 -21.84
C GLU A 177 13.68 -13.68 -21.93
N ARG A 178 13.52 -12.57 -21.20
CA ARG A 178 14.55 -11.51 -21.13
C ARG A 178 15.82 -12.00 -20.45
N GLU A 179 15.69 -12.72 -19.34
CA GLU A 179 16.82 -13.30 -18.61
C GLU A 179 17.59 -14.29 -19.49
N ARG A 180 16.89 -15.16 -20.23
CA ARG A 180 17.49 -16.07 -21.21
C ARG A 180 18.23 -15.32 -22.32
N LYS A 181 17.60 -14.32 -22.95
CA LYS A 181 18.26 -13.48 -23.99
C LYS A 181 19.49 -12.76 -23.45
N GLN A 182 19.46 -12.33 -22.18
CA GLN A 182 20.62 -11.71 -21.54
C GLN A 182 21.73 -12.73 -21.26
N ALA A 183 21.38 -13.95 -20.83
CA ALA A 183 22.34 -15.03 -20.62
C ALA A 183 23.02 -15.45 -21.93
N GLU A 184 22.26 -15.60 -23.02
CA GLU A 184 22.80 -15.90 -24.36
C GLU A 184 23.75 -14.79 -24.85
N LYS A 185 23.40 -13.51 -24.66
CA LYS A 185 24.29 -12.37 -24.99
C LYS A 185 25.55 -12.35 -24.13
N LYS A 186 25.47 -12.73 -22.85
CA LYS A 186 26.65 -12.84 -21.96
C LYS A 186 27.54 -14.01 -22.35
N ALA A 187 26.96 -15.18 -22.61
CA ALA A 187 27.68 -16.38 -23.07
C ALA A 187 28.36 -16.17 -24.43
N GLY A 188 27.69 -15.51 -25.39
CA GLY A 188 28.28 -15.15 -26.67
C GLY A 188 29.39 -14.10 -26.57
N LYS A 189 29.40 -13.28 -25.51
CA LYS A 189 30.48 -12.31 -25.24
C LYS A 189 31.68 -12.96 -24.52
N THR A 190 31.45 -13.97 -23.69
CA THR A 190 32.52 -14.74 -23.02
C THR A 190 33.09 -15.88 -23.88
N GLY A 191 32.38 -16.30 -24.95
CA GLY A 191 32.79 -17.34 -25.89
C GLY A 191 33.71 -16.89 -27.03
N LYS A 192 34.23 -15.65 -27.02
CA LYS A 192 35.23 -15.17 -28.00
C LYS A 192 36.67 -15.39 -27.53
N ALA A 193 36.91 -16.47 -26.77
CA ALA A 193 38.23 -16.87 -26.27
C ALA A 193 38.47 -18.39 -26.38
N GLY A 194 37.75 -19.11 -27.24
CA GLY A 194 37.97 -20.55 -27.39
C GLY A 194 37.02 -21.26 -28.35
N THR A 195 36.83 -20.74 -29.55
CA THR A 195 36.42 -21.58 -30.68
C THR A 195 37.60 -22.50 -31.00
N LEU A 196 37.37 -23.80 -30.89
CA LEU A 196 38.34 -24.84 -31.26
C LEU A 196 38.88 -24.58 -32.67
N LEU A 197 40.20 -24.69 -32.81
CA LEU A 197 40.90 -24.60 -34.08
C LEU A 197 40.35 -25.65 -35.06
N PRO A 198 40.25 -25.34 -36.36
CA PRO A 198 39.75 -26.26 -37.37
C PRO A 198 40.67 -27.48 -37.53
N THR A 199 40.05 -28.62 -37.83
CA THR A 199 40.63 -29.98 -37.93
C THR A 199 41.80 -30.13 -38.92
N GLU A 200 42.13 -29.10 -39.69
CA GLU A 200 43.19 -29.15 -40.71
C GLU A 200 44.60 -29.10 -40.11
N GLU A 201 44.78 -28.59 -38.88
CA GLU A 201 46.11 -28.53 -38.22
C GLU A 201 46.48 -29.80 -37.44
N THR A 202 45.59 -30.81 -37.33
CA THR A 202 45.88 -32.09 -36.63
C THR A 202 46.31 -33.22 -37.57
N ILE A 203 46.30 -32.99 -38.89
CA ILE A 203 46.63 -33.99 -39.91
C ILE A 203 47.86 -33.53 -40.71
N ALA A 204 48.99 -33.35 -40.03
CA ALA A 204 50.30 -33.19 -40.68
C ALA A 204 51.33 -34.13 -40.04
N GLU A 205 51.41 -35.30 -40.67
CA GLU A 205 52.46 -36.35 -40.69
C GLU A 205 52.72 -37.30 -39.48
N PRO A 206 52.68 -38.63 -39.74
CA PRO A 206 53.03 -39.69 -38.80
C PRO A 206 54.43 -40.31 -39.06
N ALA A 207 55.16 -40.71 -38.01
CA ALA A 207 56.28 -41.65 -38.13
C ALA A 207 56.56 -42.45 -36.83
N GLN A 208 56.03 -43.68 -36.80
CA GLN A 208 56.66 -44.96 -36.41
C GLN A 208 57.58 -45.07 -35.17
N GLN A 209 57.22 -46.01 -34.27
CA GLN A 209 58.03 -47.18 -33.82
C GLN A 209 57.24 -47.95 -32.72
N LEU A 210 56.50 -49.04 -32.98
CA LEU A 210 56.84 -50.46 -33.20
C LEU A 210 57.33 -51.28 -31.96
N ILE A 211 56.44 -52.20 -31.53
CA ILE A 211 56.66 -53.59 -31.01
C ILE A 211 57.06 -53.74 -29.52
N GLY A 212 56.48 -54.59 -28.67
CA GLY A 212 55.42 -55.61 -28.76
C GLY A 212 55.25 -56.38 -27.43
N GLN A 213 54.15 -57.14 -27.31
CA GLN A 213 53.87 -58.41 -26.56
C GLN A 213 54.53 -58.63 -25.17
N THR A 214 53.90 -59.09 -24.08
CA THR A 214 52.94 -60.18 -23.84
C THR A 214 52.27 -60.03 -22.45
N ALA A 215 51.08 -60.61 -22.29
CA ALA A 215 50.34 -60.78 -21.04
C ALA A 215 51.00 -61.77 -20.06
N THR A 216 50.99 -61.44 -18.76
CA THR A 216 51.02 -62.42 -17.67
C THR A 216 50.19 -61.92 -16.48
N LEU A 217 49.23 -62.74 -16.07
CA LEU A 217 48.43 -62.65 -14.86
C LEU A 217 49.28 -62.81 -13.59
N ILE A 218 49.06 -61.97 -12.59
CA ILE A 218 49.27 -62.32 -11.17
C ILE A 218 48.04 -61.84 -10.39
N ILE A 219 47.29 -62.83 -9.90
CA ILE A 219 46.24 -62.78 -8.89
C ILE A 219 46.91 -62.59 -7.51
N VAL A 220 46.20 -61.95 -6.56
CA VAL A 220 46.21 -62.10 -5.09
C VAL A 220 45.85 -60.72 -4.51
N GLU A 221 44.95 -60.49 -3.55
CA GLU A 221 43.94 -61.24 -2.79
C GLU A 221 43.40 -60.16 -1.83
N GLN A 222 42.08 -60.05 -1.67
CA GLN A 222 41.45 -59.19 -0.67
C GLN A 222 41.05 -60.09 0.51
N PRO A 223 41.18 -59.66 1.78
CA PRO A 223 39.93 -59.28 2.50
C PRO A 223 40.05 -58.20 3.60
N GLU A 224 39.05 -57.29 3.62
CA GLU A 224 38.13 -56.82 4.70
C GLU A 224 38.56 -56.61 6.19
N PRO A 225 37.80 -55.82 7.01
CA PRO A 225 38.30 -54.73 7.86
C PRO A 225 38.29 -55.02 9.38
N ALA A 226 38.88 -54.09 10.16
CA ALA A 226 38.78 -54.04 11.61
C ALA A 226 38.44 -52.63 12.12
N GLU A 227 37.33 -52.53 12.84
CA GLU A 227 37.02 -51.56 13.91
C GLU A 227 37.96 -51.90 15.11
N GLU A 228 38.32 -51.06 16.11
CA GLU A 228 37.60 -50.03 16.85
C GLU A 228 38.61 -49.28 17.78
N GLU A 229 38.34 -48.00 18.04
CA GLU A 229 38.46 -47.25 19.31
C GLU A 229 39.77 -46.79 20.02
N ASN A 230 39.62 -45.51 20.47
CA ASN A 230 40.10 -44.83 21.68
C ASN A 230 41.42 -44.03 21.69
N ARG A 231 41.29 -42.69 21.69
CA ARG A 231 42.06 -41.75 22.56
C ARG A 231 41.24 -40.49 22.95
N VAL A 232 40.77 -40.56 24.20
CA VAL A 232 40.61 -39.53 25.24
C VAL A 232 41.26 -38.15 25.02
N PHE A 233 40.51 -37.07 25.28
CA PHE A 233 41.03 -35.84 25.88
C PHE A 233 40.06 -35.31 26.95
N VAL A 234 40.63 -34.90 28.07
CA VAL A 234 40.00 -34.61 29.38
C VAL A 234 39.73 -33.12 29.53
N ALA A 235 38.59 -32.76 30.14
CA ALA A 235 38.46 -31.59 31.01
C ALA A 235 37.30 -31.79 32.02
N ASP A 236 37.69 -32.09 33.27
CA ASP A 236 37.09 -31.72 34.56
C ASP A 236 36.46 -30.31 34.58
N GLU A 237 35.50 -29.90 35.42
CA GLU A 237 34.69 -30.52 36.47
C GLU A 237 33.60 -29.51 36.95
N VAL A 238 32.50 -30.01 37.53
CA VAL A 238 31.66 -29.44 38.61
C VAL A 238 30.77 -28.20 38.35
N PHE A 239 29.45 -28.43 38.21
CA PHE A 239 28.44 -27.99 39.20
C PHE A 239 27.11 -28.76 39.01
N ASP A 240 26.80 -29.62 39.99
CA ASP A 240 25.55 -30.34 40.15
C ASP A 240 24.51 -29.43 40.83
N THR A 241 23.33 -29.27 40.24
CA THR A 241 22.16 -28.68 40.92
C THR A 241 20.89 -29.45 40.53
N PRO A 242 20.02 -29.78 41.50
CA PRO A 242 18.93 -30.74 41.31
C PRO A 242 17.74 -30.15 40.56
N ALA A 243 17.01 -31.05 39.89
CA ALA A 243 15.76 -30.80 39.19
C ALA A 243 14.67 -30.21 40.13
N PRO A 244 13.88 -29.21 39.68
CA PRO A 244 12.70 -28.77 40.43
C PRO A 244 11.49 -29.66 40.15
N GLU A 245 10.87 -30.14 41.23
CA GLU A 245 9.50 -30.68 41.24
C GLU A 245 8.46 -29.57 40.97
N PRO A 246 7.26 -29.92 40.46
CA PRO A 246 6.26 -28.94 40.03
C PRO A 246 5.62 -28.20 41.21
N THR A 247 5.94 -26.91 41.36
CA THR A 247 5.18 -25.99 42.20
C THR A 247 3.89 -25.57 41.51
N VAL A 248 2.80 -25.69 42.25
CA VAL A 248 1.43 -25.28 41.91
C VAL A 248 1.41 -23.83 41.42
N GLU A 249 0.73 -23.61 40.29
CA GLU A 249 0.40 -22.29 39.75
C GLU A 249 -0.49 -21.52 40.73
N GLU A 250 0.00 -20.42 41.29
CA GLU A 250 -0.88 -19.35 41.80
C GLU A 250 -1.15 -18.39 40.65
N VAL A 251 -2.40 -18.41 40.19
CA VAL A 251 -2.97 -17.43 39.27
C VAL A 251 -2.85 -16.05 39.92
N PRO A 252 -2.34 -15.00 39.25
CA PRO A 252 -2.43 -13.66 39.80
C PRO A 252 -3.90 -13.22 39.82
N ASP A 253 -4.48 -13.11 41.02
CA ASP A 253 -5.83 -12.61 41.24
C ASP A 253 -5.98 -11.18 40.72
N ALA A 254 -7.07 -10.96 39.97
CA ALA A 254 -7.37 -9.70 39.26
C ALA A 254 -7.40 -8.47 40.17
N ASP A 255 -7.59 -8.65 41.48
CA ASP A 255 -7.69 -7.57 42.45
C ASP A 255 -6.34 -6.91 42.80
N SER A 256 -5.21 -7.61 42.62
CA SER A 256 -3.88 -7.04 42.90
C SER A 256 -3.43 -6.02 41.84
N VAL A 257 -3.86 -6.22 40.59
CA VAL A 257 -3.52 -5.34 39.46
C VAL A 257 -4.36 -4.06 39.50
N PHE A 258 -5.62 -4.15 39.94
CA PHE A 258 -6.49 -2.99 40.12
C PHE A 258 -6.13 -2.16 41.35
N ALA A 259 -5.70 -2.78 42.45
CA ALA A 259 -5.19 -2.05 43.61
C ALA A 259 -3.95 -1.20 43.27
N LYS A 260 -3.10 -1.66 42.34
CA LYS A 260 -1.95 -0.88 41.84
C LYS A 260 -2.36 0.34 40.99
N LEU A 261 -3.58 0.33 40.44
CA LEU A 261 -4.12 1.39 39.57
C LEU A 261 -4.93 2.43 40.35
N GLU A 262 -5.57 2.03 41.46
CA GLU A 262 -6.28 2.95 42.37
C GLU A 262 -5.31 3.85 43.17
N VAL A 263 -4.15 3.32 43.56
CA VAL A 263 -3.10 4.09 44.25
C VAL A 263 -2.50 5.20 43.37
N LEU A 264 -2.63 5.11 42.04
CA LEU A 264 -2.20 6.16 41.09
C LEU A 264 -3.30 7.20 40.79
N LYS A 265 -4.52 7.00 41.30
CA LYS A 265 -5.69 7.83 40.98
C LYS A 265 -6.16 8.71 42.13
N GLU A 266 -5.63 8.52 43.34
CA GLU A 266 -5.94 9.32 44.53
C GLU A 266 -4.68 9.98 45.11
N GLU A 267 -4.32 11.16 44.58
CA GLU A 267 -3.89 12.28 45.42
C GLU A 267 -4.59 13.57 44.93
N PRO A 268 -4.89 14.52 45.84
CA PRO A 268 -6.00 15.46 45.70
C PRO A 268 -5.59 16.87 45.25
N LYS A 269 -6.60 17.62 44.80
CA LYS A 269 -6.59 19.07 44.54
C LYS A 269 -6.78 19.89 45.82
N GLU A 270 -6.12 21.04 45.92
CA GLU A 270 -6.54 22.25 46.67
C GLU A 270 -5.90 23.46 45.94
N GLU A 271 -6.60 24.14 45.01
CA GLU A 271 -7.38 25.39 45.13
C GLU A 271 -6.54 26.69 44.97
N PRO A 272 -7.08 27.88 44.57
CA PRO A 272 -8.48 28.27 44.28
C PRO A 272 -8.69 29.03 42.93
N LYS A 273 -9.96 29.39 42.67
CA LYS A 273 -10.50 30.20 41.55
C LYS A 273 -10.79 31.65 41.98
N ALA A 274 -10.92 32.53 40.97
CA ALA A 274 -11.56 33.86 40.93
C ALA A 274 -10.72 35.04 41.49
N GLU A 275 -10.60 36.23 40.89
CA GLU A 275 -11.28 36.95 39.79
C GLU A 275 -10.42 38.22 39.51
N GLU A 276 -10.06 38.56 38.26
CA GLU A 276 -9.98 39.94 37.72
C GLU A 276 -9.54 39.89 36.23
N GLU A 277 -10.41 40.29 35.30
CA GLU A 277 -10.07 40.66 33.91
C GLU A 277 -9.50 42.11 33.88
N PRO A 278 -9.10 42.70 32.73
CA PRO A 278 -8.38 42.21 31.55
C PRO A 278 -7.21 43.16 31.18
N LYS A 279 -6.20 42.70 30.42
CA LYS A 279 -5.38 43.51 29.50
C LYS A 279 -4.29 42.66 28.86
N ALA A 280 -4.25 42.66 27.54
CA ALA A 280 -3.13 42.31 26.64
C ALA A 280 -3.51 41.34 25.52
N GLU A 281 -4.47 41.73 24.67
CA GLU A 281 -4.52 41.24 23.26
C GLU A 281 -4.91 42.39 22.30
N GLU A 282 -4.55 43.64 22.63
CA GLU A 282 -4.69 44.82 21.77
C GLU A 282 -3.31 45.46 21.51
N GLU A 283 -2.29 44.67 21.19
CA GLU A 283 -0.97 45.18 20.76
C GLU A 283 -0.32 44.35 19.63
N ALA A 284 -1.08 43.48 18.96
CA ALA A 284 -0.56 42.72 17.79
C ALA A 284 -1.22 43.11 16.45
N GLU A 285 -2.13 44.09 16.44
CA GLU A 285 -2.77 44.60 15.21
C GLU A 285 -2.40 46.06 14.84
N GLU A 286 -1.51 46.73 15.59
CA GLU A 286 -1.03 48.08 15.26
C GLU A 286 0.38 48.11 14.62
N GLU A 287 0.96 46.96 14.27
CA GLU A 287 2.27 46.91 13.57
C GLU A 287 2.19 46.46 12.11
N ALA A 288 0.99 46.29 11.55
CA ALA A 288 0.79 45.87 10.15
C ALA A 288 0.01 46.89 9.30
N LYS A 289 -0.17 48.13 9.77
CA LYS A 289 -0.88 49.20 9.03
C LYS A 289 -0.09 50.48 8.78
N GLU A 290 1.18 50.55 9.13
CA GLU A 290 2.02 51.72 8.84
C GLU A 290 3.19 51.37 7.91
N GLU A 291 2.85 50.98 6.67
CA GLU A 291 3.70 51.06 5.47
C GLU A 291 2.76 50.72 4.28
N PRO A 292 2.39 51.69 3.43
CA PRO A 292 3.33 52.30 2.49
C PRO A 292 3.06 53.80 2.29
N LYS A 293 3.95 54.66 2.81
CA LYS A 293 3.98 56.08 2.41
C LYS A 293 5.38 56.55 1.99
N ALA A 294 6.31 55.62 1.76
CA ALA A 294 7.68 55.94 1.34
C ALA A 294 7.96 55.66 -0.15
N GLU A 295 7.10 54.92 -0.87
CA GLU A 295 7.29 54.66 -2.31
C GLU A 295 6.56 55.65 -3.22
N ALA A 296 5.66 56.50 -2.69
CA ALA A 296 4.93 57.49 -3.48
C ALA A 296 5.59 58.88 -3.55
N GLU A 297 6.60 59.17 -2.72
CA GLU A 297 7.35 60.44 -2.78
C GLU A 297 8.68 60.34 -3.56
N ALA A 298 9.13 59.12 -3.89
CA ALA A 298 10.33 58.93 -4.72
C ALA A 298 10.05 58.97 -6.24
N GLU A 299 8.81 58.77 -6.67
CA GLU A 299 8.44 58.90 -8.10
C GLU A 299 8.03 60.33 -8.49
N ALA A 300 7.70 61.21 -7.53
CA ALA A 300 7.33 62.59 -7.80
C ALA A 300 8.54 63.54 -8.00
N GLU A 301 9.72 63.20 -7.50
CA GLU A 301 10.95 63.97 -7.76
C GLU A 301 11.69 63.54 -9.04
N ALA A 302 11.36 62.36 -9.61
CA ALA A 302 11.95 61.88 -10.86
C ALA A 302 11.25 62.41 -12.13
N GLU A 303 10.05 62.99 -12.01
CA GLU A 303 9.30 63.55 -13.14
C GLU A 303 9.44 65.08 -13.28
N ALA A 304 10.01 65.78 -12.29
CA ALA A 304 10.25 67.23 -12.34
C ALA A 304 11.59 67.63 -13.00
N ASP A 305 12.50 66.68 -13.24
CA ASP A 305 13.83 66.94 -13.85
C ASP A 305 13.89 66.55 -15.35
N LYS A 306 12.71 66.37 -15.98
CA LYS A 306 12.61 66.05 -17.42
C LYS A 306 11.79 67.06 -18.23
N GLU A 307 11.33 68.14 -17.60
CA GLU A 307 10.65 69.24 -18.28
C GLU A 307 11.26 70.58 -17.83
N SER A 308 12.55 70.76 -18.16
CA SER A 308 13.26 72.05 -18.23
C SER A 308 14.38 71.97 -19.25
#